data_AF-A0A9W8XQ86-F1
#
_entry.id   AF-A0A9W8XQ86-F1
#
_cell.length_a   1.000
_cell.length_b   1.000
_cell.length_c   1.000
_cell.angle_alpha   90.00
_cell.angle_beta   90.00
_cell.angle_gamma   90.00
#
_symmetry.space_group_name_H-M   'P 1'
#
loop_
_entity.id
_entity.type
_entity.pdbx_description
1 polymer ?
#
loop_
_entity_poly.entity_id
_entity_poly.type
_entity_poly.pdbx_seq_one_letter_code
_entity_poly.pdbx_strand_id
1 'polypeptide(L)'
;MNIRGFHEFLVGRLEYLSQEMRWSLRTTLDQNGWPLHLRAMESASFQLEPGASWAPEDQDALIVLSKHEVKTEDIAQLFFEGRTVEECQLMIDILQIGLPVESVEGQTEGHSDFNAEPASSKAISSVPSGTRSAPTPFTKRLIEVTSSASRAGSTPPCTDSRKDWDQADRDIVWNAMHEGLTPTQIQAQRLPFRSASAIRTRMSKERKLRSSAELKHIENEEDEEMTEQRMQIDLDDDGSEYAEDTEPAAQIPRNLPTARKTVPSNSTPKASPKKPQPQPSLTPIRTKLMNSLGLSSEDKKELRKALNKTSWPTRFMSVEEYNSPLPRNGARWTEQDTQALGCIRETTPSLPYKLIANFFPGRSETAIRHQYNTRVHPGPK
;
A
#
# COMPACT_ATOMS: atom_id res chain seq x y z
N MET A 1 -14.33 16.74 -18.65
CA MET A 1 -15.64 16.11 -18.37
C MET A 1 -16.10 16.58 -16.99
N ASN A 2 -17.36 16.96 -16.79
CA ASN A 2 -17.85 17.34 -15.46
C ASN A 2 -18.03 16.07 -14.62
N ILE A 3 -17.55 16.06 -13.38
CA ILE A 3 -17.62 14.89 -12.50
C ILE A 3 -19.04 14.39 -12.29
N ARG A 4 -20.03 15.30 -12.28
CA ARG A 4 -21.44 14.93 -12.19
C ARG A 4 -21.90 14.07 -13.38
N GLY A 5 -21.43 14.39 -14.58
CA GLY A 5 -21.75 13.61 -15.78
C GLY A 5 -21.06 12.25 -15.78
N PHE A 6 -19.88 12.15 -15.17
CA PHE A 6 -19.18 10.89 -15.00
C PHE A 6 -19.87 9.97 -13.99
N HIS A 7 -20.33 10.51 -12.87
CA HIS A 7 -21.15 9.77 -11.89
C HIS A 7 -22.46 9.26 -12.49
N GLU A 8 -23.14 10.10 -13.27
CA GLU A 8 -24.32 9.69 -14.05
C GLU A 8 -24.00 8.57 -15.04
N PHE A 9 -22.86 8.66 -15.72
CA PHE A 9 -22.40 7.63 -16.64
C PHE A 9 -22.18 6.29 -15.93
N LEU A 10 -21.45 6.25 -14.81
CA LEU A 10 -21.16 5.02 -14.07
C LEU A 10 -22.45 4.32 -13.61
N VAL A 11 -23.35 5.05 -12.96
CA VAL A 11 -24.64 4.50 -12.52
C VAL A 11 -25.52 4.14 -13.72
N GLY A 12 -25.41 4.88 -14.82
CA GLY A 12 -26.09 4.61 -16.08
C GLY A 12 -25.78 3.22 -16.65
N ARG A 13 -24.55 2.72 -16.44
CA ARG A 13 -24.11 1.38 -16.91
C ARG A 13 -24.74 0.21 -16.16
N LEU A 14 -25.40 0.44 -15.03
CA LEU A 14 -26.10 -0.59 -14.27
C LEU A 14 -27.49 -0.85 -14.88
N GLU A 15 -27.52 -1.38 -16.11
CA GLU A 15 -28.74 -1.52 -16.91
C GLU A 15 -29.79 -2.46 -16.32
N TYR A 16 -29.37 -3.37 -15.43
CA TYR A 16 -30.28 -4.28 -14.72
C TYR A 16 -31.03 -3.60 -13.58
N LEU A 17 -30.61 -2.41 -13.15
CA LEU A 17 -31.34 -1.61 -12.16
C LEU A 17 -32.39 -0.75 -12.84
N SER A 18 -33.57 -0.65 -12.22
CA SER A 18 -34.62 0.27 -12.69
C SER A 18 -34.11 1.72 -12.67
N GLN A 19 -34.72 2.59 -13.49
CA GLN A 19 -34.35 4.01 -13.51
C GLN A 19 -34.50 4.67 -12.13
N GLU A 20 -35.54 4.30 -11.39
CA GLU A 20 -35.78 4.77 -10.02
C GLU A 20 -34.68 4.31 -9.06
N MET A 21 -34.27 3.04 -9.13
CA MET A 21 -33.16 2.52 -8.31
C MET A 21 -31.84 3.20 -8.65
N ARG A 22 -31.56 3.45 -9.94
CA ARG A 22 -30.37 4.19 -10.37
C ARG A 22 -30.35 5.62 -9.82
N TRP A 23 -31.48 6.32 -9.87
CA TRP A 23 -31.59 7.66 -9.29
C TRP A 23 -31.45 7.68 -7.76
N SER A 24 -32.07 6.70 -7.08
CA SER A 24 -31.92 6.51 -5.63
C SER A 24 -30.47 6.23 -5.24
N LEU A 25 -29.82 5.30 -5.95
CA LEU A 25 -28.42 4.94 -5.72
C LEU A 25 -27.51 6.16 -5.86
N ARG A 26 -27.64 6.89 -6.97
CA ARG A 26 -26.86 8.10 -7.20
C ARG A 26 -27.07 9.13 -6.09
N THR A 27 -28.32 9.41 -5.74
CA THR A 27 -28.64 10.39 -4.68
C THR A 27 -28.05 9.97 -3.34
N THR A 28 -28.09 8.67 -3.03
CA THR A 28 -27.51 8.12 -1.80
C THR A 28 -25.99 8.23 -1.80
N LEU A 29 -25.32 7.96 -2.93
CA LEU A 29 -23.87 8.14 -3.08
C LEU A 29 -23.46 9.63 -3.02
N ASP A 30 -24.27 10.54 -3.56
CA ASP A 30 -24.03 11.99 -3.46
C ASP A 30 -24.11 12.47 -2.00
N GLN A 31 -24.93 11.82 -1.16
CA GLN A 31 -25.12 12.18 0.26
C GLN A 31 -24.10 11.51 1.20
N ASN A 32 -23.83 10.21 0.99
CA ASN A 32 -22.95 9.42 1.86
C ASN A 32 -21.49 9.45 1.40
N GLY A 33 -21.24 9.88 0.16
CA GLY A 33 -19.92 10.00 -0.43
C GLY A 33 -19.67 8.94 -1.50
N TRP A 34 -19.07 9.38 -2.60
CA TRP A 34 -18.51 8.50 -3.62
C TRP A 34 -17.19 7.88 -3.15
N PRO A 35 -16.78 6.73 -3.74
CA PRO A 35 -15.43 6.17 -3.56
C PRO A 35 -14.37 7.26 -3.75
N LEU A 36 -13.33 7.24 -2.93
CA LEU A 36 -12.37 8.34 -2.79
C LEU A 36 -11.74 8.70 -4.15
N HIS A 37 -11.35 7.70 -4.93
CA HIS A 37 -10.74 7.87 -6.24
C HIS A 37 -11.72 8.45 -7.28
N LEU A 38 -13.03 8.26 -7.12
CA LEU A 38 -14.06 8.79 -8.02
C LEU A 38 -14.57 10.20 -7.65
N ARG A 39 -14.04 10.82 -6.58
CA ARG A 39 -14.48 12.15 -6.12
C ARG A 39 -13.89 13.32 -6.90
N ALA A 40 -12.77 13.13 -7.58
CA ALA A 40 -12.16 14.11 -8.46
C ALA A 40 -11.74 13.44 -9.77
N MET A 41 -11.79 14.19 -10.89
CA MET A 41 -11.28 13.69 -12.17
C MET A 41 -9.79 13.36 -12.10
N GLU A 42 -9.03 14.14 -11.34
CA GLU A 42 -7.59 13.98 -11.12
C GLU A 42 -7.26 12.72 -10.31
N SER A 43 -8.19 12.27 -9.46
CA SER A 43 -8.03 11.04 -8.69
C SER A 43 -8.61 9.81 -9.40
N ALA A 44 -9.46 10.00 -10.42
CA ALA A 44 -10.11 8.90 -11.14
C ALA A 44 -9.12 8.05 -11.96
N SER A 45 -7.92 8.58 -12.24
CA SER A 45 -6.84 7.81 -12.86
C SER A 45 -6.05 6.94 -11.88
N PHE A 46 -6.31 7.04 -10.57
CA PHE A 46 -5.69 6.13 -9.60
C PHE A 46 -6.37 4.77 -9.69
N GLN A 47 -5.67 3.84 -10.34
CA GLN A 47 -6.01 2.44 -10.28
C GLN A 47 -5.68 1.94 -8.87
N LEU A 48 -6.67 1.39 -8.17
CA LEU A 48 -6.43 0.78 -6.86
C LEU A 48 -5.61 -0.49 -7.07
N GLU A 49 -4.53 -0.67 -6.33
CA GLU A 49 -3.78 -1.93 -6.40
C GLU A 49 -4.54 -3.04 -5.64
N PRO A 50 -4.58 -4.27 -6.16
CA PRO A 50 -5.07 -5.42 -5.40
C PRO A 50 -4.33 -5.53 -4.07
N GLY A 51 -5.07 -5.70 -2.98
CA GLY A 51 -4.53 -5.77 -1.62
C GLY A 51 -4.22 -4.42 -0.96
N ALA A 52 -4.52 -3.28 -1.59
CA ALA A 52 -4.44 -1.98 -0.91
C ALA A 52 -5.36 -1.94 0.33
N SER A 53 -5.12 -1.02 1.28
CA SER A 53 -6.05 -0.82 2.40
C SER A 53 -7.34 -0.15 1.92
N TRP A 54 -8.47 -0.44 2.59
CA TRP A 54 -9.76 0.17 2.28
C TRP A 54 -9.91 1.50 3.03
N ALA A 55 -10.04 2.60 2.29
CA ALA A 55 -10.35 3.89 2.91
C ALA A 55 -11.76 3.83 3.55
N PRO A 56 -12.01 4.52 4.68
CA PRO A 56 -13.34 4.57 5.30
C PRO A 56 -14.43 5.01 4.31
N GLU A 57 -14.12 5.98 3.45
CA GLU A 57 -15.05 6.47 2.44
C GLU A 57 -15.40 5.43 1.37
N ASP A 58 -14.46 4.54 1.05
CA ASP A 58 -14.68 3.44 0.12
C ASP A 58 -15.57 2.35 0.76
N GLN A 59 -15.42 2.13 2.07
CA GLN A 59 -16.27 1.22 2.85
C GLN A 59 -17.72 1.72 2.91
N ASP A 60 -17.93 3.01 3.16
CA ASP A 60 -19.26 3.62 3.15
C ASP A 60 -19.94 3.48 1.78
N ALA A 61 -19.20 3.75 0.70
CA ALA A 61 -19.70 3.58 -0.66
C ALA A 61 -20.04 2.11 -0.98
N LEU A 62 -19.21 1.15 -0.55
CA LEU A 62 -19.51 -0.29 -0.68
C LEU A 62 -20.84 -0.67 -0.01
N ILE A 63 -21.08 -0.18 1.21
CA ILE A 63 -22.34 -0.45 1.93
C ILE A 63 -23.52 0.10 1.14
N VAL A 64 -23.42 1.32 0.60
CA VAL A 64 -24.48 1.94 -0.20
C VAL A 64 -24.75 1.13 -1.48
N LEU A 65 -23.70 0.72 -2.19
CA LEU A 65 -23.80 -0.10 -3.42
C LEU A 65 -24.45 -1.46 -3.12
N SER A 66 -24.00 -2.15 -2.07
CA SER A 66 -24.56 -3.43 -1.64
C SER A 66 -26.03 -3.32 -1.24
N LYS A 67 -26.41 -2.26 -0.50
CA LYS A 67 -27.82 -2.00 -0.12
C LYS A 67 -28.75 -1.77 -1.31
N HIS A 68 -28.22 -1.31 -2.45
CA HIS A 68 -28.98 -1.12 -3.69
C HIS A 68 -28.91 -2.33 -4.63
N GLU A 69 -28.47 -3.49 -4.13
CA GLU A 69 -28.40 -4.74 -4.88
C GLU A 69 -27.51 -4.64 -6.13
N VAL A 70 -26.49 -3.77 -6.10
CA VAL A 70 -25.48 -3.73 -7.16
C VAL A 70 -24.65 -5.01 -7.07
N LYS A 71 -24.54 -5.73 -8.19
CA LYS A 71 -23.74 -6.95 -8.28
C LYS A 71 -22.28 -6.67 -7.99
N THR A 72 -21.65 -7.57 -7.23
CA THR A 72 -20.26 -7.40 -6.79
C THR A 72 -19.28 -7.31 -7.97
N GLU A 73 -19.57 -7.97 -9.09
CA GLU A 73 -18.78 -7.85 -10.32
C GLU A 73 -18.77 -6.42 -10.87
N ASP A 74 -19.93 -5.76 -10.89
CA ASP A 74 -20.06 -4.37 -11.35
C ASP A 74 -19.46 -3.40 -10.34
N ILE A 75 -19.56 -3.68 -9.04
CA ILE A 75 -18.89 -2.90 -7.98
C ILE A 75 -17.39 -2.88 -8.23
N ALA A 76 -16.76 -4.05 -8.39
CA ALA A 76 -15.33 -4.15 -8.62
C ALA A 76 -14.91 -3.51 -9.95
N GLN A 77 -15.69 -3.72 -11.01
CA GLN A 77 -15.33 -3.24 -12.34
C GLN A 77 -15.56 -1.73 -12.54
N LEU A 78 -16.65 -1.18 -12.00
CA LEU A 78 -17.08 0.20 -12.29
C LEU A 78 -16.73 1.19 -11.18
N PHE A 79 -16.70 0.73 -9.93
CA PHE A 79 -16.58 1.61 -8.76
C PHE A 79 -15.27 1.49 -8.01
N PHE A 80 -14.54 0.37 -8.17
CA PHE A 80 -13.28 0.10 -7.48
C PHE A 80 -12.25 -0.52 -8.43
N GLU A 81 -11.96 0.17 -9.54
CA GLU A 81 -11.10 -0.36 -10.59
C GLU A 81 -9.72 -0.77 -10.03
N GLY A 82 -9.41 -2.06 -10.18
CA GLY A 82 -8.19 -2.69 -9.69
C GLY A 82 -8.37 -3.53 -8.42
N ARG A 83 -9.55 -3.50 -7.78
CA ARG A 83 -9.97 -4.50 -6.79
C ARG A 83 -10.56 -5.73 -7.44
N THR A 84 -10.40 -6.89 -6.81
CA THR A 84 -11.05 -8.11 -7.27
C THR A 84 -12.49 -8.22 -6.74
N VAL A 85 -13.30 -9.06 -7.40
CA VAL A 85 -14.68 -9.33 -6.98
C VAL A 85 -14.69 -9.95 -5.58
N GLU A 86 -13.73 -10.84 -5.28
CA GLU A 86 -13.58 -11.49 -3.99
C GLU A 86 -13.21 -10.50 -2.88
N GLU A 87 -12.34 -9.52 -3.15
CA GLU A 87 -12.01 -8.47 -2.18
C GLU A 87 -13.24 -7.62 -1.84
N CYS A 88 -14.02 -7.24 -2.86
CA CYS A 88 -15.24 -6.47 -2.66
C CYS A 88 -16.28 -7.28 -1.88
N GLN A 89 -16.48 -8.56 -2.22
CA GLN A 89 -17.42 -9.44 -1.52
C GLN A 89 -17.01 -9.63 -0.06
N LEU A 90 -15.74 -9.94 0.19
CA LEU A 90 -15.22 -10.14 1.54
C LEU A 90 -15.44 -8.89 2.40
N MET A 91 -15.16 -7.70 1.84
CA MET A 91 -15.35 -6.45 2.57
C MET A 91 -16.83 -6.16 2.84
N ILE A 92 -17.71 -6.41 1.87
CA ILE A 92 -19.17 -6.30 2.07
C ILE A 92 -19.61 -7.22 3.23
N ASP A 93 -19.15 -8.47 3.25
CA ASP A 93 -19.51 -9.45 4.29
C ASP A 93 -19.01 -8.97 5.67
N ILE A 94 -17.77 -8.49 5.77
CA ILE A 94 -17.20 -7.94 7.02
C ILE A 94 -18.04 -6.76 7.53
N LEU A 95 -18.39 -5.83 6.64
CA LEU A 95 -19.16 -4.63 6.98
C LEU A 95 -20.60 -4.96 7.37
N GLN A 96 -21.22 -5.97 6.76
CA GLN A 96 -22.57 -6.42 7.12
C GLN A 96 -22.63 -7.09 8.50
N ILE A 97 -21.57 -7.81 8.90
CA ILE A 97 -21.47 -8.41 10.23
C ILE A 97 -21.23 -7.33 11.31
N GLY A 98 -20.79 -6.14 10.92
CA GLY A 98 -20.48 -5.04 11.83
C GLY A 98 -19.17 -5.25 12.60
N LEU A 99 -18.24 -6.05 12.03
CA LEU A 99 -16.92 -6.22 12.62
C LEU A 99 -16.06 -4.97 12.34
N PRO A 100 -15.33 -4.45 13.34
CA PRO A 100 -14.41 -3.34 13.12
C PRO A 100 -13.27 -3.77 12.18
N VAL A 101 -13.13 -3.09 11.04
CA VAL A 101 -12.18 -3.39 9.96
C VAL A 101 -10.71 -3.26 10.42
N GLU A 102 -10.44 -2.53 11.52
CA GLU A 102 -9.09 -2.35 12.09
C GLU A 102 -8.39 -3.66 12.52
N SER A 103 -9.10 -4.79 12.59
CA SER A 103 -8.52 -6.07 13.03
C SER A 103 -8.03 -7.00 11.91
N VAL A 104 -8.27 -6.69 10.62
CA VAL A 104 -8.05 -7.67 9.52
C VAL A 104 -6.73 -7.45 8.76
N GLU A 105 -6.04 -6.33 8.95
CA GLU A 105 -4.82 -5.96 8.20
C GLU A 105 -3.54 -6.75 8.59
N GLY A 106 -3.65 -7.87 9.32
CA GLY A 106 -2.49 -8.56 9.91
C GLY A 106 -2.31 -10.05 9.62
N GLN A 107 -3.18 -10.72 8.83
CA GLN A 107 -3.22 -12.20 8.81
C GLN A 107 -3.08 -12.88 7.44
N THR A 108 -2.64 -12.19 6.39
CA THR A 108 -2.30 -12.85 5.11
C THR A 108 -0.83 -13.28 5.00
N GLU A 109 -0.08 -13.32 6.10
CA GLU A 109 1.26 -13.91 6.15
C GLU A 109 1.26 -15.26 6.89
N GLY A 110 1.39 -16.35 6.13
CA GLY A 110 2.08 -17.58 6.52
C GLY A 110 1.67 -18.30 7.81
N HIS A 111 0.71 -19.22 7.73
CA HIS A 111 0.70 -20.39 8.62
C HIS A 111 0.04 -21.59 7.93
N SER A 112 0.86 -22.52 7.44
CA SER A 112 0.42 -23.88 7.12
C SER A 112 1.51 -24.88 7.52
N ASP A 113 1.79 -24.96 8.82
CA ASP A 113 2.37 -26.15 9.43
C ASP A 113 1.23 -27.02 9.94
N PHE A 114 0.78 -27.97 9.11
CA PHE A 114 -0.05 -29.08 9.56
C PHE A 114 0.82 -30.34 9.54
N ASN A 115 1.34 -30.67 10.72
CA ASN A 115 2.03 -31.91 11.01
C ASN A 115 0.98 -33.04 11.03
N ALA A 116 1.02 -33.94 10.04
CA ALA A 116 0.17 -35.12 10.01
C ALA A 116 1.06 -36.37 10.18
N GLU A 117 0.94 -37.01 11.34
CA GLU A 117 1.46 -38.35 11.63
C GLU A 117 0.81 -39.41 10.72
N PRO A 118 1.53 -40.49 10.34
CA PRO A 118 0.98 -41.57 9.56
C PRO A 118 0.40 -42.68 10.44
N ALA A 119 -0.88 -43.00 10.23
CA ALA A 119 -1.52 -44.17 10.85
C ALA A 119 -1.07 -45.47 10.16
N SER A 120 -0.52 -46.37 10.97
CA SER A 120 -0.08 -47.72 10.64
C SER A 120 -1.24 -48.68 10.42
N SER A 121 -1.14 -49.46 9.34
CA SER A 121 -1.95 -50.64 9.03
C SER A 121 -1.91 -51.69 10.14
N LYS A 122 -3.06 -52.32 10.44
CA LYS A 122 -3.12 -53.72 10.93
C LYS A 122 -4.46 -54.37 10.55
N ALA A 123 -4.32 -55.57 9.97
CA ALA A 123 -5.38 -56.46 9.52
C ALA A 123 -5.87 -57.39 10.64
N ILE A 124 -7.18 -57.71 10.67
CA ILE A 124 -7.77 -58.94 11.23
C ILE A 124 -9.13 -59.15 10.50
N SER A 125 -9.25 -60.08 9.55
CA SER A 125 -9.82 -61.44 9.68
C SER A 125 -11.10 -61.56 10.54
N SER A 126 -12.23 -61.94 9.93
CA SER A 126 -13.11 -63.09 10.31
C SER A 126 -14.56 -62.92 9.82
N VAL A 127 -15.07 -64.00 9.24
CA VAL A 127 -16.43 -64.33 8.70
C VAL A 127 -17.23 -65.01 9.86
N PRO A 128 -18.51 -65.51 9.80
CA PRO A 128 -19.63 -65.48 8.82
C PRO A 128 -21.09 -65.23 9.37
N SER A 129 -22.03 -65.19 8.40
CA SER A 129 -23.39 -65.83 8.38
C SER A 129 -24.61 -65.27 9.14
N GLY A 130 -25.76 -65.25 8.42
CA GLY A 130 -27.12 -65.26 8.97
C GLY A 130 -28.17 -64.59 8.06
N THR A 131 -28.65 -65.25 6.99
CA THR A 131 -30.00 -65.85 6.81
C THR A 131 -31.24 -64.95 6.67
N ARG A 132 -31.93 -65.14 5.53
CA ARG A 132 -33.39 -65.27 5.29
C ARG A 132 -34.32 -64.06 5.49
N SER A 133 -35.00 -63.62 4.43
CA SER A 133 -36.40 -64.00 4.09
C SER A 133 -36.94 -63.21 2.88
N ALA A 134 -37.87 -63.84 2.16
CA ALA A 134 -38.41 -63.45 0.85
C ALA A 134 -39.74 -62.63 0.96
N PRO A 135 -40.69 -62.69 -0.01
CA PRO A 135 -40.84 -61.80 -1.17
C PRO A 135 -42.22 -61.09 -1.22
N THR A 136 -42.46 -60.18 -2.19
CA THR A 136 -43.70 -60.07 -3.01
C THR A 136 -43.69 -58.82 -3.94
N PRO A 137 -44.52 -58.77 -5.00
CA PRO A 137 -44.20 -58.18 -6.31
C PRO A 137 -45.17 -57.05 -6.75
N PHE A 138 -45.20 -56.73 -8.06
CA PHE A 138 -46.07 -55.79 -8.81
C PHE A 138 -45.55 -54.32 -8.84
N THR A 139 -45.39 -53.59 -9.96
CA THR A 139 -45.93 -53.74 -11.32
C THR A 139 -45.09 -52.94 -12.35
N LYS A 140 -45.06 -53.47 -13.57
CA LYS A 140 -44.69 -52.95 -14.90
C LYS A 140 -44.75 -51.43 -15.14
N ARG A 141 -43.74 -50.92 -15.86
CA ARG A 141 -43.78 -50.10 -17.12
C ARG A 141 -42.33 -49.78 -17.51
N LEU A 142 -41.68 -50.51 -18.40
CA LEU A 142 -41.75 -50.41 -19.87
C LEU A 142 -41.72 -48.97 -20.40
N ILE A 143 -40.52 -48.37 -20.46
CA ILE A 143 -40.10 -47.51 -21.58
C ILE A 143 -38.64 -47.88 -21.88
N GLU A 144 -38.49 -48.67 -22.93
CA GLU A 144 -37.27 -48.80 -23.73
C GLU A 144 -37.12 -47.49 -24.53
N VAL A 145 -35.87 -47.04 -24.73
CA VAL A 145 -35.34 -46.28 -25.88
C VAL A 145 -34.28 -45.24 -25.44
N THR A 146 -33.09 -45.41 -26.01
CA THR A 146 -31.95 -44.50 -26.19
C THR A 146 -30.97 -44.24 -25.05
N SER A 147 -29.98 -45.13 -25.03
CA SER A 147 -28.59 -44.92 -24.66
C SER A 147 -27.99 -43.62 -25.24
N SER A 148 -27.88 -42.59 -24.40
CA SER A 148 -27.01 -41.41 -24.63
C SER A 148 -26.49 -40.89 -23.29
N ALA A 149 -25.82 -41.74 -22.52
CA ALA A 149 -25.05 -41.29 -21.37
C ALA A 149 -23.77 -40.62 -21.88
N SER A 150 -23.86 -39.32 -22.15
CA SER A 150 -22.70 -38.44 -22.24
C SER A 150 -21.92 -38.56 -20.94
N ARG A 151 -20.87 -39.38 -20.96
CA ARG A 151 -19.83 -39.41 -19.94
C ARG A 151 -19.31 -37.99 -19.82
N ALA A 152 -19.73 -37.29 -18.77
CA ALA A 152 -18.96 -36.18 -18.23
C ALA A 152 -17.57 -36.75 -17.92
N GLY A 153 -16.63 -36.47 -18.82
CA GLY A 153 -15.22 -36.76 -18.62
C GLY A 153 -14.80 -35.99 -17.39
N SER A 154 -14.77 -36.68 -16.25
CA SER A 154 -14.10 -36.23 -15.04
C SER A 154 -12.70 -35.83 -15.46
N THR A 155 -12.47 -34.51 -15.60
CA THR A 155 -11.14 -33.95 -15.74
C THR A 155 -10.35 -34.48 -14.56
N PRO A 156 -9.25 -35.22 -14.80
CA PRO A 156 -8.46 -35.77 -13.71
C PRO A 156 -8.10 -34.61 -12.77
N PRO A 157 -8.23 -34.79 -11.44
CA PRO A 157 -7.89 -33.75 -10.49
C PRO A 157 -6.45 -33.32 -10.78
N CYS A 158 -6.30 -32.11 -11.32
CA CYS A 158 -5.01 -31.47 -11.50
C CYS A 158 -4.47 -31.27 -10.10
N THR A 159 -3.64 -32.20 -9.65
CA THR A 159 -2.87 -32.06 -8.43
C THR A 159 -1.86 -30.96 -8.73
N ASP A 160 -2.30 -29.71 -8.57
CA ASP A 160 -1.45 -28.52 -8.63
C ASP A 160 -0.46 -28.68 -7.47
N SER A 161 0.63 -29.40 -7.75
CA SER A 161 1.63 -29.76 -6.78
C SER A 161 2.16 -28.44 -6.28
N ARG A 162 1.89 -28.13 -5.01
CA ARG A 162 2.40 -26.95 -4.28
C ARG A 162 3.94 -26.85 -4.26
N LYS A 163 4.64 -27.70 -5.02
CA LYS A 163 6.07 -27.60 -5.27
C LYS A 163 6.40 -26.23 -5.85
N ASP A 164 7.40 -25.61 -5.23
CA ASP A 164 8.10 -24.44 -5.72
C ASP A 164 8.41 -24.57 -7.22
N TRP A 165 8.40 -23.43 -7.92
CA TRP A 165 8.78 -23.38 -9.33
C TRP A 165 10.28 -23.56 -9.44
N ASP A 166 10.71 -24.69 -9.99
CA ASP A 166 12.12 -24.91 -10.30
C ASP A 166 12.58 -23.98 -11.44
N GLN A 167 13.90 -23.86 -11.62
CA GLN A 167 14.46 -22.94 -12.60
C GLN A 167 14.08 -23.33 -14.04
N ALA A 168 13.96 -24.63 -14.34
CA ALA A 168 13.59 -25.11 -15.66
C ALA A 168 12.15 -24.72 -16.02
N ASP A 169 11.19 -24.92 -15.11
CA ASP A 169 9.81 -24.49 -15.27
C ASP A 169 9.72 -22.97 -15.47
N ARG A 170 10.53 -22.20 -14.73
CA ARG A 170 10.59 -20.73 -14.86
C ARG A 170 11.09 -20.30 -16.24
N ASP A 171 12.14 -20.93 -16.74
CA ASP A 171 12.71 -20.63 -18.05
C ASP A 171 11.72 -21.01 -19.17
N ILE A 172 10.99 -22.12 -19.02
CA ILE A 172 9.91 -22.51 -19.94
C ILE A 172 8.83 -21.43 -20.01
N VAL A 173 8.35 -20.93 -18.86
CA VAL A 173 7.33 -19.87 -18.81
C VAL A 173 7.85 -18.58 -19.44
N TRP A 174 9.11 -18.20 -19.16
CA TRP A 174 9.72 -17.00 -19.72
C TRP A 174 9.83 -17.06 -21.24
N ASN A 175 10.38 -18.15 -21.78
CA ASN A 175 10.56 -18.32 -23.21
C ASN A 175 9.20 -18.36 -23.92
N ALA A 176 8.22 -19.10 -23.38
CA ALA A 176 6.89 -19.17 -23.96
C ALA A 176 6.17 -17.81 -23.96
N MET A 177 6.41 -16.97 -22.96
CA MET A 177 5.90 -15.60 -22.94
C MET A 177 6.49 -14.75 -24.07
N HIS A 178 7.79 -14.87 -24.36
CA HIS A 178 8.43 -14.20 -25.51
C HIS A 178 7.96 -14.75 -26.87
N GLU A 179 7.57 -16.03 -26.93
CA GLU A 179 6.89 -16.63 -28.09
C GLU A 179 5.44 -16.14 -28.25
N GLY A 180 4.92 -15.33 -27.32
CA GLY A 180 3.55 -14.79 -27.38
C GLY A 180 2.47 -15.79 -26.96
N LEU A 181 2.82 -16.88 -26.28
CA LEU A 181 1.87 -17.89 -25.83
C LEU A 181 1.05 -17.39 -24.62
N THR A 182 -0.26 -17.66 -24.66
CA THR A 182 -1.17 -17.40 -23.55
C THR A 182 -1.01 -18.43 -22.42
N PRO A 183 -1.37 -18.13 -21.15
CA PRO A 183 -1.22 -19.07 -20.04
C PRO A 183 -1.88 -20.44 -20.27
N THR A 184 -3.03 -20.47 -20.96
CA THR A 184 -3.74 -21.70 -21.31
C THR A 184 -3.01 -22.52 -22.37
N GLN A 185 -2.38 -21.86 -23.35
CA GLN A 185 -1.52 -22.53 -24.33
C GLN A 185 -0.24 -23.08 -23.69
N ILE A 186 0.38 -22.33 -22.78
CA ILE A 186 1.56 -22.78 -22.01
C ILE A 186 1.20 -24.02 -21.18
N GLN A 187 0.05 -24.01 -20.50
CA GLN A 187 -0.46 -25.17 -19.78
C GLN A 187 -0.62 -26.36 -20.71
N ALA A 188 -1.33 -26.19 -21.83
CA ALA A 188 -1.64 -27.29 -22.73
C ALA A 188 -0.40 -27.89 -23.43
N GLN A 189 0.59 -27.05 -23.77
CA GLN A 189 1.72 -27.44 -24.63
C GLN A 189 3.01 -27.75 -23.85
N ARG A 190 3.25 -27.06 -22.73
CA ARG A 190 4.56 -27.08 -22.05
C ARG A 190 4.47 -27.57 -20.60
N LEU A 191 3.47 -27.12 -19.85
CA LEU A 191 3.35 -27.39 -18.40
C LEU A 191 1.94 -27.91 -18.03
N PRO A 192 1.54 -29.11 -18.49
CA PRO A 192 0.18 -29.63 -18.28
C PRO A 192 -0.13 -29.95 -16.82
N PHE A 193 0.90 -30.06 -15.98
CA PHE A 193 0.79 -30.31 -14.54
C PHE A 193 0.64 -29.05 -13.69
N ARG A 194 0.71 -27.85 -14.30
CA ARG A 194 0.47 -26.56 -13.63
C ARG A 194 -0.85 -25.98 -14.09
N SER A 195 -1.61 -25.35 -13.20
CA SER A 195 -2.82 -24.62 -13.62
C SER A 195 -2.47 -23.38 -14.45
N ALA A 196 -3.34 -22.99 -15.40
CA ALA A 196 -3.18 -21.73 -16.14
C ALA A 196 -3.10 -20.50 -15.21
N SER A 197 -3.75 -20.56 -14.04
CA SER A 197 -3.69 -19.50 -13.02
C SER A 197 -2.29 -19.40 -12.38
N ALA A 198 -1.69 -20.54 -12.03
CA ALA A 198 -0.32 -20.60 -11.53
C ALA A 198 0.68 -20.07 -12.56
N ILE A 199 0.53 -20.45 -13.84
CA ILE A 199 1.35 -19.96 -14.94
C ILE A 199 1.21 -18.44 -15.10
N ARG A 200 -0.02 -17.89 -15.10
CA ARG A 200 -0.24 -16.43 -15.19
C ARG A 200 0.46 -15.66 -14.07
N THR A 201 0.34 -16.18 -12.84
CA THR A 201 1.01 -15.60 -11.67
C THR A 201 2.53 -15.64 -11.85
N ARG A 202 3.07 -16.76 -12.37
CA ARG A 202 4.51 -16.89 -12.64
C ARG A 202 4.99 -15.94 -13.74
N MET A 203 4.25 -15.78 -14.84
CA MET A 203 4.60 -14.82 -15.90
C MET A 203 4.74 -13.40 -15.37
N SER A 204 3.85 -12.99 -14.46
CA SER A 204 3.90 -11.67 -13.82
C SER A 204 5.14 -11.50 -12.94
N LYS A 205 5.52 -12.56 -12.20
CA LYS A 205 6.74 -12.58 -11.38
C LYS A 205 8.01 -12.56 -12.22
N GLU A 206 8.08 -13.35 -13.30
CA GLU A 206 9.26 -13.37 -14.18
C GLU A 206 9.47 -12.02 -14.88
N ARG A 207 8.40 -11.34 -15.32
CA ARG A 207 8.50 -9.95 -15.84
C ARG A 207 9.18 -9.04 -14.84
N LYS A 208 8.70 -9.01 -13.60
CA LYS A 208 9.30 -8.16 -12.56
C LYS A 208 10.76 -8.54 -12.29
N LEU A 209 11.05 -9.82 -12.14
CA LEU A 209 12.40 -10.30 -11.80
C LEU A 209 13.42 -9.97 -12.89
N ARG A 210 13.10 -10.24 -14.16
CA ARG A 210 14.06 -10.06 -15.26
C ARG A 210 14.12 -8.64 -15.78
N SER A 211 13.01 -7.89 -15.85
CA SER A 211 13.07 -6.47 -16.18
C SER A 211 13.87 -5.67 -15.15
N SER A 212 13.85 -6.07 -13.86
CA SER A 212 14.69 -5.44 -12.84
C SER A 212 16.19 -5.79 -12.96
N ALA A 213 16.52 -6.90 -13.62
CA ALA A 213 17.90 -7.31 -13.85
C ALA A 213 18.48 -6.65 -15.11
N GLU A 214 17.66 -6.50 -16.15
CA GLU A 214 18.04 -5.83 -17.40
C GLU A 214 18.30 -4.34 -17.19
N LEU A 215 17.47 -3.66 -16.39
CA LEU A 215 17.71 -2.26 -15.99
C LEU A 215 19.04 -2.08 -15.24
N LYS A 216 19.41 -3.03 -14.38
CA LYS A 216 20.70 -2.99 -13.66
C LYS A 216 21.90 -3.26 -14.56
N HIS A 217 21.72 -3.99 -15.67
CA HIS A 217 22.81 -4.26 -16.61
C HIS A 217 23.12 -3.00 -17.44
N ILE A 218 22.08 -2.29 -17.89
CA ILE A 218 22.23 -1.06 -18.65
C ILE A 218 22.89 0.04 -17.80
N GLU A 219 22.49 0.18 -16.53
CA GLU A 219 23.11 1.16 -15.62
C GLU A 219 24.61 0.89 -15.38
N ASN A 220 25.04 -0.38 -15.35
CA ASN A 220 26.45 -0.71 -15.17
C ASN A 220 27.30 -0.51 -16.44
N GLU A 221 26.73 -0.75 -17.64
CA GLU A 221 27.45 -0.54 -18.91
C GLU A 221 27.62 0.96 -19.22
N GLU A 222 26.63 1.79 -18.90
CA GLU A 222 26.74 3.25 -19.09
C GLU A 222 27.78 3.89 -18.16
N ASP A 223 27.95 3.39 -16.93
CA ASP A 223 28.95 3.88 -15.98
C ASP A 223 30.39 3.51 -16.39
N GLU A 224 30.61 2.36 -17.06
CA GLU A 224 31.92 1.96 -17.58
C GLU A 224 32.30 2.77 -18.84
N GLU A 225 31.37 3.03 -19.76
CA GLU A 225 31.66 3.81 -20.98
C GLU A 225 31.90 5.30 -20.68
N MET A 226 31.20 5.86 -19.68
CA MET A 226 31.39 7.26 -19.27
C MET A 226 32.71 7.50 -18.51
N THR A 227 33.28 6.47 -17.87
CA THR A 227 34.59 6.58 -17.20
C THR A 227 35.76 6.52 -18.17
N GLU A 228 35.65 5.81 -19.29
CA GLU A 228 36.70 5.79 -20.33
C GLU A 228 36.79 7.10 -21.12
N GLN A 229 35.67 7.75 -21.46
CA GLN A 229 35.69 9.05 -22.16
C GLN A 229 36.18 10.21 -21.29
N ARG A 230 36.06 10.11 -19.96
CA ARG A 230 36.47 11.18 -19.04
C ARG A 230 37.98 11.22 -18.76
N MET A 231 38.75 10.22 -19.18
CA MET A 231 40.21 10.22 -19.07
C MET A 231 40.94 10.78 -20.31
N GLN A 232 40.23 11.27 -21.32
CA GLN A 232 40.84 11.80 -22.56
C GLN A 232 40.69 13.31 -22.77
N ILE A 233 40.14 14.05 -21.81
CA ILE A 233 39.97 15.51 -21.89
C ILE A 233 40.64 16.15 -20.68
N ASP A 234 41.97 16.22 -20.68
CA ASP A 234 42.74 17.05 -19.74
C ASP A 234 44.15 17.29 -20.30
N LEU A 235 44.25 17.83 -21.51
CA LEU A 235 45.43 18.55 -21.97
C LEU A 235 44.95 19.71 -22.86
N ASP A 236 45.34 20.92 -22.45
CA ASP A 236 45.34 22.19 -23.20
C ASP A 236 44.09 23.09 -23.05
N ASP A 237 44.08 23.95 -22.02
CA ASP A 237 43.69 25.38 -22.11
C ASP A 237 44.02 26.07 -20.76
N ASP A 238 45.22 26.61 -20.61
CA ASP A 238 45.61 28.02 -20.86
C ASP A 238 44.72 29.08 -20.17
N GLY A 239 45.41 30.01 -19.51
CA GLY A 239 44.88 30.82 -18.44
C GLY A 239 43.97 31.95 -18.87
N SER A 240 43.15 32.41 -17.93
CA SER A 240 43.00 33.85 -17.75
C SER A 240 42.62 34.21 -16.32
N GLU A 241 43.52 35.00 -15.78
CA GLU A 241 43.49 35.78 -14.56
C GLU A 241 42.61 37.01 -14.80
N TYR A 242 41.54 37.19 -14.01
CA TYR A 242 40.93 38.50 -13.79
C TYR A 242 40.51 38.63 -12.32
N ALA A 243 41.33 39.41 -11.62
CA ALA A 243 40.96 40.29 -10.51
C ALA A 243 39.79 41.22 -10.95
N GLU A 244 39.08 41.99 -10.15
CA GLU A 244 39.21 42.52 -8.79
C GLU A 244 37.86 43.23 -8.50
N ASP A 245 37.59 43.53 -7.23
CA ASP A 245 36.82 44.69 -6.73
C ASP A 245 35.41 45.00 -7.24
N THR A 246 34.43 44.91 -6.32
CA THR A 246 33.57 46.08 -6.00
C THR A 246 33.03 45.98 -4.56
N GLU A 247 33.33 47.02 -3.79
CA GLU A 247 32.99 47.25 -2.38
C GLU A 247 31.48 47.48 -2.05
N PRO A 248 31.10 47.49 -0.74
CA PRO A 248 29.73 47.59 -0.25
C PRO A 248 29.37 48.99 0.29
N ALA A 249 28.10 49.44 0.13
CA ALA A 249 27.46 50.39 1.05
C ALA A 249 26.00 50.70 0.64
N ALA A 250 25.06 50.62 1.59
CA ALA A 250 24.03 51.66 1.81
C ALA A 250 23.19 51.34 3.06
N GLN A 251 23.52 52.02 4.16
CA GLN A 251 22.62 52.24 5.29
C GLN A 251 21.59 53.32 4.93
N ILE A 252 20.33 53.15 5.35
CA ILE A 252 19.32 54.22 5.36
C ILE A 252 18.81 54.40 6.80
N PRO A 253 18.89 55.61 7.39
CA PRO A 253 18.28 55.93 8.67
C PRO A 253 16.99 56.75 8.57
N ARG A 254 16.18 56.68 9.66
CA ARG A 254 15.31 57.75 10.24
C ARG A 254 14.00 58.17 9.53
N ASN A 255 12.84 57.95 10.18
CA ASN A 255 12.13 58.92 11.06
C ASN A 255 10.61 58.65 11.25
N LEU A 256 10.15 59.00 12.46
CA LEU A 256 8.79 59.10 13.04
C LEU A 256 7.85 60.08 12.28
N PRO A 257 6.50 60.04 12.47
CA PRO A 257 5.87 60.83 13.53
C PRO A 257 4.63 60.24 14.24
N THR A 258 4.45 60.80 15.43
CA THR A 258 3.44 60.68 16.48
C THR A 258 1.99 60.97 16.06
N ALA A 259 1.02 60.22 16.61
CA ALA A 259 -0.34 60.74 16.84
C ALA A 259 -0.90 60.24 18.17
N ARG A 260 -1.00 61.19 19.12
CA ARG A 260 -1.69 61.09 20.42
C ARG A 260 -3.20 60.88 20.19
N LYS A 261 -3.80 59.92 20.92
CA LYS A 261 -5.22 59.99 21.29
C LYS A 261 -5.39 59.56 22.74
N THR A 262 -5.61 60.56 23.59
CA THR A 262 -5.97 60.47 25.01
C THR A 262 -7.42 60.04 25.17
N VAL A 263 -7.67 58.96 25.91
CA VAL A 263 -8.99 58.50 26.40
C VAL A 263 -8.78 57.91 27.82
N PRO A 264 -9.73 58.07 28.76
CA PRO A 264 -9.45 58.28 30.18
C PRO A 264 -9.14 57.02 30.99
N SER A 265 -8.35 57.25 32.05
CA SER A 265 -8.10 56.35 33.17
C SER A 265 -9.38 55.79 33.76
N ASN A 266 -9.57 54.48 33.61
CA ASN A 266 -10.40 53.70 34.51
C ASN A 266 -9.46 52.89 35.41
N SER A 267 -9.43 53.25 36.68
CA SER A 267 -8.66 52.60 37.73
C SER A 267 -9.22 51.22 38.03
N THR A 268 -8.67 50.20 37.39
CA THR A 268 -8.94 48.78 37.67
C THR A 268 -7.97 48.25 38.74
N PRO A 269 -8.41 47.36 39.65
CA PRO A 269 -7.64 46.96 40.82
C PRO A 269 -6.34 46.24 40.42
N LYS A 270 -5.28 46.56 41.16
CA LYS A 270 -3.94 45.96 41.10
C LYS A 270 -4.04 44.43 41.24
N ALA A 271 -4.13 43.73 40.11
CA ALA A 271 -4.15 42.28 40.06
C ALA A 271 -2.78 41.74 40.48
N SER A 272 -2.77 40.94 41.54
CA SER A 272 -1.61 40.21 42.02
C SER A 272 -0.95 39.43 40.87
N PRO A 273 0.39 39.41 40.75
CA PRO A 273 1.09 38.69 39.69
C PRO A 273 0.71 37.20 39.77
N LYS A 274 -0.10 36.74 38.81
CA LYS A 274 -0.37 35.31 38.61
C LYS A 274 0.97 34.62 38.42
N LYS A 275 1.30 33.66 39.29
CA LYS A 275 2.45 32.77 39.12
C LYS A 275 2.47 32.27 37.67
N PRO A 276 3.60 32.37 36.94
CA PRO A 276 3.69 31.86 35.58
C PRO A 276 3.31 30.39 35.60
N GLN A 277 2.24 30.06 34.88
CA GLN A 277 1.80 28.69 34.71
C GLN A 277 2.94 27.93 34.00
N PRO A 278 3.40 26.78 34.54
CA PRO A 278 4.50 26.03 33.94
C PRO A 278 4.12 25.69 32.49
N GLN A 279 4.94 26.18 31.56
CA GLN A 279 4.77 25.90 30.15
C GLN A 279 4.86 24.38 29.94
N PRO A 280 3.99 23.79 29.11
CA PRO A 280 4.07 22.37 28.80
C PRO A 280 5.45 22.07 28.19
N SER A 281 6.11 21.01 28.67
CA SER A 281 7.45 20.62 28.19
C SER A 281 7.38 19.38 27.33
N LEU A 282 8.19 19.33 26.27
CA LEU A 282 8.29 18.17 25.36
C LEU A 282 9.16 17.04 25.92
N THR A 283 9.89 17.27 27.01
CA THR A 283 10.83 16.30 27.60
C THR A 283 10.19 14.94 27.92
N PRO A 284 8.97 14.86 28.51
CA PRO A 284 8.32 13.57 28.77
C PRO A 284 7.98 12.84 27.48
N ILE A 285 7.52 13.56 26.45
CA ILE A 285 7.13 13.01 25.14
C ILE A 285 8.37 12.43 24.44
N ARG A 286 9.45 13.23 24.34
CA ARG A 286 10.73 12.79 23.77
C ARG A 286 11.29 11.58 24.53
N THR A 287 11.17 11.56 25.86
CA THR A 287 11.65 10.43 26.68
C THR A 287 10.85 9.16 26.40
N LYS A 288 9.51 9.27 26.34
CA LYS A 288 8.63 8.15 26.01
C LYS A 288 8.93 7.58 24.62
N LEU A 289 9.12 8.46 23.62
CA LEU A 289 9.51 8.06 22.27
C LEU A 289 10.84 7.31 22.24
N MET A 290 11.87 7.81 22.93
CA MET A 290 13.16 7.13 22.97
C MET A 290 13.07 5.75 23.63
N ASN A 291 12.21 5.60 24.64
CA ASN A 291 12.04 4.34 25.35
C ASN A 291 11.33 3.26 24.50
N SER A 292 10.49 3.64 23.53
CA SER A 292 9.74 2.69 22.69
C SER A 292 10.55 2.05 21.55
N LEU A 293 11.78 2.48 21.31
CA LEU A 293 12.57 2.05 20.13
C LEU A 293 13.24 0.67 20.27
N GLY A 294 13.14 0.00 21.42
CA GLY A 294 13.82 -1.28 21.65
C GLY A 294 15.35 -1.23 21.63
N LEU A 295 15.95 -0.03 21.51
CA LEU A 295 17.39 0.18 21.50
C LEU A 295 18.05 -0.04 22.88
N SER A 296 19.36 -0.30 22.87
CA SER A 296 20.18 -0.34 24.08
C SER A 296 20.21 1.02 24.80
N SER A 297 20.62 1.03 26.07
CA SER A 297 20.71 2.28 26.84
C SER A 297 21.75 3.24 26.23
N GLU A 298 22.86 2.69 25.76
CA GLU A 298 23.96 3.39 25.12
C GLU A 298 23.51 4.02 23.79
N ASP A 299 22.87 3.25 22.90
CA ASP A 299 22.37 3.75 21.61
C ASP A 299 21.30 4.84 21.82
N LYS A 300 20.41 4.66 22.81
CA LYS A 300 19.40 5.69 23.17
C LYS A 300 20.06 6.98 23.63
N LYS A 301 21.14 6.88 24.41
CA LYS A 301 21.88 8.05 24.90
C LYS A 301 22.60 8.75 23.75
N GLU A 302 23.22 7.99 22.86
CA GLU A 302 23.93 8.52 21.70
C GLU A 302 22.97 9.19 20.71
N LEU A 303 21.88 8.51 20.35
CA LEU A 303 20.84 9.06 19.48
C LEU A 303 20.21 10.33 20.08
N ARG A 304 19.93 10.36 21.38
CA ARG A 304 19.43 11.57 22.05
C ARG A 304 20.45 12.72 21.99
N LYS A 305 21.74 12.42 22.20
CA LYS A 305 22.81 13.41 22.10
C LYS A 305 22.92 13.95 20.67
N ALA A 306 22.82 13.09 19.67
CA ALA A 306 22.86 13.45 18.26
C ALA A 306 21.68 14.35 17.88
N LEU A 307 20.44 13.97 18.23
CA LEU A 307 19.24 14.77 17.98
C LEU A 307 19.21 16.11 18.72
N ASN A 308 19.81 16.18 19.91
CA ASN A 308 19.98 17.46 20.62
C ASN A 308 21.02 18.38 19.96
N LYS A 309 21.97 17.82 19.19
CA LYS A 309 23.02 18.57 18.50
C LYS A 309 22.58 19.06 17.12
N THR A 310 21.89 18.21 16.35
CA THR A 310 21.39 18.54 15.01
C THR A 310 20.06 19.28 15.14
N SER A 311 18.99 18.52 15.30
CA SER A 311 17.66 19.00 15.67
C SER A 311 16.73 17.81 15.82
N TRP A 312 15.73 17.95 16.69
CA TRP A 312 14.60 17.04 16.70
C TRP A 312 13.74 17.24 15.45
N PRO A 313 12.97 16.22 15.03
CA PRO A 313 11.93 16.42 14.01
C PRO A 313 10.99 17.57 14.43
N THR A 314 10.46 18.28 13.45
CA THR A 314 9.66 19.52 13.61
C THR A 314 8.57 19.35 14.66
N ARG A 315 7.85 18.22 14.62
CA ARG A 315 6.77 17.87 15.57
C ARG A 315 7.21 17.77 17.04
N PHE A 316 8.49 17.62 17.29
CA PHE A 316 9.06 17.49 18.62
C PHE A 316 9.88 18.72 19.00
N MET A 317 9.75 19.86 18.33
CA MET A 317 10.47 21.09 18.68
C MET A 317 9.68 22.01 19.61
N SER A 318 8.37 22.13 19.40
CA SER A 318 7.45 22.88 20.24
C SER A 318 6.20 22.06 20.61
N VAL A 319 5.50 22.47 21.67
CA VAL A 319 4.24 21.82 22.07
C VAL A 319 3.12 22.16 21.07
N GLU A 320 3.18 23.34 20.49
CA GLU A 320 2.29 23.82 19.43
C GLU A 320 2.41 22.93 18.19
N GLU A 321 3.63 22.65 17.73
CA GLU A 321 3.84 21.75 16.58
C GLU A 321 3.45 20.31 16.91
N TYR A 322 3.74 19.82 18.11
CA TYR A 322 3.33 18.48 18.54
C TYR A 322 1.82 18.31 18.48
N ASN A 323 1.06 19.35 18.84
CA ASN A 323 -0.41 19.34 18.82
C ASN A 323 -1.02 19.79 17.48
N SER A 324 -0.22 20.26 16.53
CA SER A 324 -0.74 20.68 15.21
C SER A 324 -1.37 19.49 14.46
N PRO A 325 -2.26 19.71 13.49
CA PRO A 325 -2.80 18.62 12.66
C PRO A 325 -1.68 17.82 11.98
N LEU A 326 -1.85 16.50 11.85
CA LEU A 326 -0.86 15.67 11.18
C LEU A 326 -0.70 16.12 9.72
N PRO A 327 0.53 16.14 9.17
CA PRO A 327 0.74 16.43 7.77
C PRO A 327 -0.03 15.43 6.91
N ARG A 328 -0.69 15.92 5.86
CA ARG A 328 -1.38 15.05 4.88
C ARG A 328 -0.35 14.15 4.19
N ASN A 329 -0.79 12.98 3.76
CA ASN A 329 0.00 12.09 2.90
C ASN A 329 0.55 12.88 1.71
N GLY A 330 1.84 12.76 1.44
CA GLY A 330 2.52 13.51 0.37
C GLY A 330 2.97 14.94 0.72
N ALA A 331 2.78 15.42 1.96
CA ALA A 331 3.32 16.72 2.36
C ALA A 331 4.83 16.80 2.10
N ARG A 332 5.35 17.98 1.73
CA ARG A 332 6.81 18.15 1.53
C ARG A 332 7.56 17.91 2.84
N TRP A 333 8.72 17.26 2.77
CA TRP A 333 9.61 17.12 3.94
C TRP A 333 10.22 18.48 4.28
N THR A 334 10.17 18.86 5.56
CA THR A 334 10.90 20.03 6.03
C THR A 334 12.40 19.72 6.01
N GLU A 335 13.22 20.75 5.86
CA GLU A 335 14.68 20.59 5.94
C GLU A 335 15.08 19.95 7.28
N GLN A 336 14.42 20.39 8.35
CA GLN A 336 14.61 19.92 9.71
C GLN A 336 14.26 18.44 9.89
N ASP A 337 13.11 18.00 9.39
CA ASP A 337 12.73 16.59 9.43
C ASP A 337 13.74 15.74 8.63
N THR A 338 14.24 16.29 7.53
CA THR A 338 15.21 15.59 6.70
C THR A 338 16.58 15.48 7.38
N GLN A 339 17.05 16.53 8.06
CA GLN A 339 18.27 16.50 8.87
C GLN A 339 18.13 15.53 10.05
N ALA A 340 16.98 15.54 10.74
CA ALA A 340 16.69 14.61 11.82
C ALA A 340 16.69 13.14 11.33
N LEU A 341 16.12 12.88 10.14
CA LEU A 341 16.11 11.54 9.54
C LEU A 341 17.53 11.05 9.23
N GLY A 342 18.37 11.89 8.63
CA GLY A 342 19.78 11.58 8.40
C GLY A 342 20.50 11.24 9.71
N CYS A 343 20.33 12.09 10.73
CA CYS A 343 20.92 11.90 12.05
C CYS A 343 20.50 10.56 12.71
N ILE A 344 19.21 10.19 12.62
CA ILE A 344 18.71 8.91 13.17
C ILE A 344 19.37 7.72 12.44
N ARG A 345 19.45 7.77 11.10
CA ARG A 345 20.01 6.69 10.29
C ARG A 345 21.52 6.54 10.46
N GLU A 346 22.25 7.64 10.58
CA GLU A 346 23.70 7.65 10.82
C GLU A 346 24.03 7.11 12.23
N THR A 347 23.25 7.51 13.24
CA THR A 347 23.51 7.09 14.63
C THR A 347 23.05 5.65 14.88
N THR A 348 21.96 5.22 14.25
CA THR A 348 21.33 3.91 14.48
C THR A 348 20.96 3.23 13.15
N PRO A 349 21.95 2.74 12.37
CA PRO A 349 21.72 2.20 11.04
C PRO A 349 20.87 0.93 11.02
N SER A 350 20.90 0.17 12.12
CA SER A 350 20.11 -1.05 12.33
C SER A 350 18.65 -0.79 12.73
N LEU A 351 18.28 0.45 13.07
CA LEU A 351 16.92 0.77 13.50
C LEU A 351 15.93 0.60 12.34
N PRO A 352 14.91 -0.28 12.46
CA PRO A 352 13.92 -0.49 11.41
C PRO A 352 13.16 0.78 11.05
N TYR A 353 12.88 1.00 9.76
CA TYR A 353 12.12 2.16 9.29
C TYR A 353 10.74 2.28 9.96
N LYS A 354 10.10 1.15 10.29
CA LYS A 354 8.84 1.11 11.05
C LYS A 354 8.96 1.83 12.40
N LEU A 355 10.08 1.69 13.10
CA LEU A 355 10.33 2.37 14.37
C LEU A 355 10.75 3.83 14.17
N ILE A 356 11.46 4.12 13.07
CA ILE A 356 11.80 5.51 12.69
C ILE A 356 10.52 6.31 12.40
N ALA A 357 9.46 5.69 11.89
CA ALA A 357 8.17 6.37 11.67
C ALA A 357 7.56 7.01 12.92
N ASN A 358 7.89 6.51 14.11
CA ASN A 358 7.45 7.12 15.36
C ASN A 358 8.05 8.53 15.58
N PHE A 359 9.16 8.86 14.94
CA PHE A 359 9.77 10.20 14.94
C PHE A 359 9.09 11.17 13.96
N PHE A 360 8.30 10.67 13.02
CA PHE A 360 7.66 11.48 11.97
C PHE A 360 6.16 11.18 11.88
N PRO A 361 5.35 11.60 12.88
CA PRO A 361 3.91 11.39 12.86
C PRO A 361 3.26 11.88 11.56
N GLY A 362 2.43 11.04 10.94
CA GLY A 362 1.81 11.30 9.63
C GLY A 362 2.68 10.90 8.42
N ARG A 363 3.85 10.30 8.63
CA ARG A 363 4.68 9.72 7.56
C ARG A 363 4.65 8.20 7.64
N SER A 364 4.44 7.55 6.49
CA SER A 364 4.53 6.10 6.37
C SER A 364 5.99 5.63 6.36
N GLU A 365 6.19 4.34 6.68
CA GLU A 365 7.50 3.70 6.57
C GLU A 365 8.11 3.88 5.16
N THR A 366 7.30 3.66 4.13
CA THR A 366 7.70 3.77 2.72
C THR A 366 8.16 5.20 2.39
N ALA A 367 7.45 6.22 2.88
CA ALA A 367 7.82 7.62 2.66
C ALA A 367 9.17 7.96 3.30
N ILE A 368 9.44 7.42 4.48
CA ILE A 368 10.72 7.62 5.19
C ILE A 368 11.86 6.94 4.44
N ARG A 369 11.66 5.68 4.03
CA ARG A 369 12.64 4.92 3.26
C ARG A 369 12.97 5.63 1.94
N HIS A 370 11.95 6.08 1.21
CA HIS A 370 12.12 6.83 -0.02
C HIS A 370 12.88 8.15 0.20
N GLN A 371 12.51 8.93 1.22
CA GLN A 371 13.18 10.19 1.54
C GLN A 371 14.67 10.00 1.88
N TYR A 372 15.01 8.95 2.62
CA TYR A 372 16.39 8.65 2.96
C TYR A 372 17.18 8.23 1.70
N ASN A 373 16.66 7.29 0.92
CA ASN A 373 17.35 6.75 -0.26
C ASN A 373 17.60 7.82 -1.33
N THR A 374 16.62 8.70 -1.57
CA THR A 374 16.75 9.81 -2.53
C THR A 374 17.82 10.84 -2.15
N ARG A 375 18.21 10.91 -0.86
CA ARG A 375 19.30 11.77 -0.40
C ARG A 375 20.66 11.12 -0.41
N VAL A 376 20.74 9.85 -0.02
CA VAL A 376 22.02 9.11 0.02
C VAL A 376 22.53 8.87 -1.40
N HIS A 377 21.62 8.68 -2.35
CA HIS A 377 21.91 8.58 -3.77
C HIS A 377 21.18 9.70 -4.50
N PRO A 378 21.70 10.94 -4.49
CA PRO A 378 21.18 11.95 -5.39
C PRO A 378 21.46 11.42 -6.79
N GLY A 379 20.40 11.03 -7.51
CA GLY A 379 20.54 10.67 -8.93
C GLY A 379 21.29 11.79 -9.66
N PRO A 380 22.03 11.46 -10.73
CA PRO A 380 22.75 12.45 -11.51
C PRO A 380 21.79 13.57 -11.92
N LYS A 381 22.19 14.82 -11.64
CA LYS A 381 21.39 16.02 -11.91
C LYS A 381 21.48 16.45 -13.35
#